data_AF-A0AAC9D288-F1
#
_entry.id   AF-A0AAC9D288-F1
#
_cell.length_a   1.000
_cell.length_b   1.000
_cell.length_c   1.000
_cell.angle_alpha   90.00
_cell.angle_beta   90.00
_cell.angle_gamma   90.00
#
_symmetry.space_group_name_H-M   'P 1'
#
loop_
_entity.id
_entity.type
_entity.pdbx_description
1 polymer ?
#
loop_
_entity_poly.entity_id
_entity_poly.type
_entity_poly.pdbx_seq_one_letter_code
_entity_poly.pdbx_strand_id
1 'polypeptide(L)'
;MKNIAFTICAKNYIGLAQVLEKSIKSHNPEVDFYIFIADEINLDDAITDLPKNVFVTRNVVGFSDDKWNQMAFKYDLTEFCTSIKPSCFKYLFDKFQPDTCIYFDPDILVFNSLNSIFSGLESHSIIVTPHITTIEENYTGDLPESGLMYTGMFNLGFLGLKRNDVSMKMLNWWEKRLEDRCFQNKMESYFTDQKWMDFLPSLFSSELLISFDLGLNFAPWNFYEREVIMNKNLYYVRNRINKNNSSELTPLTFVHFSGFNYSSLVNNEIAQGNIAGLKIYPDVEQILNEYSKVLKESSFLSFIKLTYTYGKFSDGKPVSKTYRKLFRRLFEDGQIKSNPFDAKGQFYQALKAGNVLNEKMSGADKKSVNNFEGVNRKLTVINKIFYYAFKVLGAERFFMLVRLLRIYSKVENHVYLIDGNYLDGSKIRD
;
A
#
# COMPACT_ATOMS: atom_id res chain seq x y z
N MET A 1 18.38 -4.06 -24.90
CA MET A 1 18.04 -4.43 -23.52
C MET A 1 16.55 -4.72 -23.49
N LYS A 2 16.14 -5.90 -23.02
CA LYS A 2 14.73 -6.29 -22.87
C LYS A 2 14.22 -5.76 -21.54
N ASN A 3 13.29 -4.81 -21.60
CA ASN A 3 12.76 -4.12 -20.43
C ASN A 3 11.29 -4.47 -20.23
N ILE A 4 10.93 -4.80 -18.99
CA ILE A 4 9.54 -5.05 -18.58
C ILE A 4 9.14 -4.01 -17.53
N ALA A 5 7.91 -3.53 -17.61
CA ALA A 5 7.22 -2.87 -16.51
C ALA A 5 5.97 -3.68 -16.12
N PHE A 6 5.54 -3.58 -14.87
CA PHE A 6 4.30 -4.21 -14.43
C PHE A 6 3.66 -3.48 -13.26
N THR A 7 2.40 -3.83 -13.01
CA THR A 7 1.65 -3.36 -11.85
C THR A 7 0.85 -4.50 -11.22
N ILE A 8 0.43 -4.31 -9.97
CA ILE A 8 -0.43 -5.23 -9.23
C ILE A 8 -1.68 -4.46 -8.80
N CYS A 9 -2.85 -5.04 -9.03
CA CYS A 9 -4.11 -4.41 -8.63
C CYS A 9 -5.18 -5.45 -8.29
N ALA A 10 -6.19 -5.05 -7.54
CA ALA A 10 -7.44 -5.79 -7.50
C ALA A 10 -8.27 -5.49 -8.77
N LYS A 11 -9.28 -6.31 -9.08
CA LYS A 11 -10.01 -6.20 -10.35
C LYS A 11 -10.69 -4.84 -10.56
N ASN A 12 -11.03 -4.15 -9.47
CA ASN A 12 -11.61 -2.81 -9.52
C ASN A 12 -10.63 -1.74 -10.02
N TYR A 13 -9.32 -2.00 -9.99
CA TYR A 13 -8.27 -1.08 -10.43
C TYR A 13 -7.65 -1.49 -11.78
N ILE A 14 -8.19 -2.49 -12.47
CA ILE A 14 -7.73 -2.86 -13.83
C ILE A 14 -7.77 -1.66 -14.78
N GLY A 15 -8.80 -0.82 -14.70
CA GLY A 15 -8.88 0.37 -15.55
C GLY A 15 -7.79 1.41 -15.25
N LEU A 16 -7.31 1.53 -14.00
CA LEU A 16 -6.15 2.37 -13.67
C LEU A 16 -4.86 1.74 -14.22
N ALA A 17 -4.70 0.42 -14.06
CA ALA A 17 -3.56 -0.31 -14.62
C ALA A 17 -3.47 -0.18 -16.15
N GLN A 18 -4.60 -0.16 -16.86
CA GLN A 18 -4.67 0.08 -18.31
C GLN A 18 -4.31 1.53 -18.69
N VAL A 19 -4.67 2.51 -17.84
CA VAL A 19 -4.24 3.91 -18.02
C VAL A 19 -2.72 4.02 -17.89
N LEU A 20 -2.15 3.41 -16.86
CA LEU A 20 -0.70 3.32 -16.68
C LEU A 20 -0.02 2.66 -17.89
N GLU A 21 -0.52 1.49 -18.32
CA GLU A 21 -0.02 0.78 -19.52
C GLU A 21 0.03 1.70 -20.74
N LYS A 22 -1.08 2.38 -21.04
CA LYS A 22 -1.19 3.29 -22.19
C LYS A 22 -0.18 4.43 -22.10
N SER A 23 0.03 4.99 -20.91
CA SER A 23 1.01 6.07 -20.69
C SER A 23 2.46 5.59 -20.86
N ILE A 24 2.79 4.37 -20.40
CA ILE A 24 4.10 3.76 -20.63
C ILE A 24 4.33 3.54 -22.12
N LYS A 25 3.38 2.91 -22.82
CA LYS A 25 3.51 2.62 -24.25
C LYS A 25 3.60 3.87 -25.13
N SER A 26 3.02 4.99 -24.69
CA SER A 26 3.09 6.26 -25.41
C SER A 26 4.49 6.89 -25.37
N HIS A 27 5.25 6.66 -24.30
CA HIS A 27 6.58 7.26 -24.10
C HIS A 27 7.74 6.25 -24.24
N ASN A 28 7.44 4.95 -24.15
CA ASN A 28 8.39 3.84 -24.10
C ASN A 28 7.80 2.62 -24.84
N PRO A 29 7.56 2.73 -26.17
CA PRO A 29 6.85 1.70 -26.95
C PRO A 29 7.52 0.32 -26.89
N GLU A 30 8.83 0.28 -26.66
CA GLU A 30 9.66 -0.92 -26.53
C GLU A 30 9.54 -1.66 -25.19
N VAL A 31 8.96 -1.03 -24.15
CA VAL A 31 8.83 -1.64 -22.82
C VAL A 31 7.59 -2.52 -22.79
N ASP A 32 7.75 -3.82 -22.55
CA ASP A 32 6.64 -4.74 -22.33
C ASP A 32 5.93 -4.44 -21.01
N PHE A 33 4.60 -4.50 -20.97
CA PHE A 33 3.82 -4.17 -19.77
C PHE A 33 2.89 -5.31 -19.36
N TYR A 34 2.86 -5.65 -18.07
CA TYR A 34 2.00 -6.71 -17.53
C TYR A 34 1.18 -6.24 -16.32
N ILE A 35 -0.01 -6.81 -16.16
CA ILE A 35 -0.92 -6.51 -15.05
C ILE A 35 -1.16 -7.79 -14.25
N PHE A 36 -0.89 -7.75 -12.95
CA PHE A 36 -1.14 -8.84 -12.02
C PHE A 36 -2.40 -8.54 -11.20
N ILE A 37 -3.40 -9.40 -11.29
CA ILE A 37 -4.65 -9.28 -10.55
C ILE A 37 -4.50 -10.03 -9.22
N ALA A 38 -4.50 -9.30 -8.10
CA ALA A 38 -4.47 -9.82 -6.73
C ALA A 38 -5.90 -10.10 -6.21
N ASP A 39 -6.74 -10.68 -7.06
CA ASP A 39 -8.17 -10.90 -6.86
C ASP A 39 -8.64 -12.07 -7.76
N GLU A 40 -9.88 -12.50 -7.59
CA GLU A 40 -10.53 -13.49 -8.46
C GLU A 40 -11.39 -12.79 -9.53
N ILE A 41 -11.40 -13.35 -10.74
CA ILE A 41 -12.35 -12.96 -11.79
C ILE A 41 -13.51 -13.95 -11.78
N ASN A 42 -14.67 -13.49 -11.34
CA ASN A 42 -15.87 -14.29 -11.22
C ASN A 42 -16.75 -14.15 -12.47
N LEU A 43 -17.62 -15.12 -12.71
CA LEU A 43 -18.56 -15.11 -13.84
C LEU A 43 -19.45 -13.85 -13.86
N ASP A 44 -19.84 -13.35 -12.68
CA ASP A 44 -20.71 -12.18 -12.52
C ASP A 44 -19.99 -10.84 -12.78
N ASP A 45 -18.66 -10.82 -12.91
CA ASP A 45 -17.91 -9.57 -13.16
C ASP A 45 -18.06 -9.08 -14.61
N ALA A 46 -18.72 -9.85 -15.49
CA ALA A 46 -18.88 -9.58 -16.93
C ALA A 46 -17.55 -9.37 -17.68
N ILE A 47 -16.44 -9.87 -17.13
CA ILE A 47 -15.13 -9.94 -17.77
C ILE A 47 -15.06 -11.27 -18.50
N THR A 48 -15.31 -11.27 -19.82
CA THR A 48 -15.36 -12.49 -20.63
C THR A 48 -13.98 -12.95 -21.07
N ASP A 49 -13.09 -12.00 -21.39
CA ASP A 49 -11.72 -12.28 -21.82
C ASP A 49 -10.77 -11.24 -21.22
N LEU A 50 -9.71 -11.72 -20.57
CA LEU A 50 -8.60 -10.89 -20.16
C LEU A 50 -7.57 -10.76 -21.29
N PRO A 51 -6.98 -9.57 -21.52
CA PRO A 51 -5.86 -9.42 -22.44
C PRO A 51 -4.69 -10.33 -22.04
N LYS A 52 -3.87 -10.74 -23.02
CA LYS A 52 -2.77 -11.70 -22.81
C LYS A 52 -1.70 -11.25 -21.79
N ASN A 53 -1.57 -9.95 -21.59
CA ASN A 53 -0.64 -9.36 -20.63
C ASN A 53 -1.24 -9.18 -19.22
N VAL A 54 -2.48 -9.65 -19.00
CA VAL A 54 -3.14 -9.62 -17.70
C VAL A 54 -3.16 -11.03 -17.10
N PHE A 55 -2.61 -11.17 -15.91
CA PHE A 55 -2.53 -12.44 -15.20
C PHE A 55 -3.38 -12.42 -13.94
N VAL A 56 -4.24 -13.43 -13.77
CA VAL A 56 -4.78 -13.77 -12.44
C VAL A 56 -3.61 -14.31 -11.63
N THR A 57 -3.14 -13.54 -10.65
CA THR A 57 -1.82 -13.74 -10.03
C THR A 57 -1.72 -15.11 -9.37
N ARG A 58 -2.80 -15.54 -8.70
CA ARG A 58 -2.92 -16.85 -8.07
C ARG A 58 -2.54 -18.02 -8.98
N ASN A 59 -2.80 -17.89 -10.29
CA ASN A 59 -2.58 -18.95 -11.27
C ASN A 59 -1.14 -19.01 -11.79
N VAL A 60 -0.32 -18.00 -11.50
CA VAL A 60 1.02 -17.86 -12.08
C VAL A 60 2.13 -17.80 -11.04
N VAL A 61 1.84 -17.41 -9.80
CA VAL A 61 2.82 -17.42 -8.71
C VAL A 61 2.75 -18.74 -7.93
N GLY A 62 3.87 -19.19 -7.39
CA GLY A 62 4.02 -20.51 -6.76
C GLY A 62 3.44 -20.65 -5.34
N PHE A 63 2.45 -19.85 -4.95
CA PHE A 63 1.79 -20.02 -3.64
C PHE A 63 0.79 -21.19 -3.69
N SER A 64 0.77 -22.00 -2.63
CA SER A 64 -0.33 -22.97 -2.46
C SER A 64 -1.64 -22.25 -2.20
N ASP A 65 -2.77 -22.90 -2.53
CA ASP A 65 -4.11 -22.36 -2.29
C ASP A 65 -4.32 -21.94 -0.82
N ASP A 66 -3.84 -22.74 0.12
CA ASP A 66 -3.93 -22.44 1.55
C ASP A 66 -3.14 -21.18 1.89
N LYS A 67 -1.90 -21.05 1.41
CA LYS A 67 -1.05 -19.89 1.67
C LYS A 67 -1.64 -18.62 1.07
N TRP A 68 -2.16 -18.72 -0.16
CA TRP A 68 -2.83 -17.62 -0.84
C TRP A 68 -4.04 -17.14 -0.06
N ASN A 69 -4.95 -18.06 0.32
CA ASN A 69 -6.13 -17.73 1.11
C ASN A 69 -5.77 -17.14 2.49
N GLN A 70 -4.74 -17.66 3.16
CA GLN A 70 -4.27 -17.13 4.44
C GLN A 70 -3.73 -15.70 4.31
N MET A 71 -2.94 -15.43 3.28
CA MET A 71 -2.41 -14.08 3.01
C MET A 71 -3.54 -13.12 2.64
N ALA A 72 -4.41 -13.50 1.70
CA ALA A 72 -5.55 -12.69 1.26
C ALA A 72 -6.55 -12.39 2.39
N PHE A 73 -6.63 -13.24 3.41
CA PHE A 73 -7.49 -13.02 4.57
C PHE A 73 -6.84 -12.13 5.62
N LYS A 74 -5.59 -12.40 6.02
CA LYS A 74 -4.97 -11.64 7.12
C LYS A 74 -4.60 -10.21 6.73
N TYR A 75 -4.28 -10.00 5.46
CA TYR A 75 -3.99 -8.68 4.91
C TYR A 75 -5.25 -8.02 4.39
N ASP A 76 -5.38 -6.70 4.57
CA ASP A 76 -6.35 -5.94 3.78
C ASP A 76 -5.94 -5.87 2.29
N LEU A 77 -6.77 -5.24 1.45
CA LEU A 77 -6.55 -5.22 0.01
C LEU A 77 -5.17 -4.63 -0.35
N THR A 78 -4.81 -3.50 0.25
CA THR A 78 -3.54 -2.81 -0.03
C THR A 78 -2.36 -3.62 0.48
N GLU A 79 -2.45 -4.12 1.72
CA GLU A 79 -1.45 -5.00 2.32
C GLU A 79 -1.23 -6.27 1.47
N PHE A 80 -2.31 -6.84 0.90
CA PHE A 80 -2.23 -8.05 0.09
C PHE A 80 -1.59 -7.80 -1.28
N CYS A 81 -2.07 -6.79 -2.03
CA CYS A 81 -1.51 -6.40 -3.33
C CYS A 81 0.01 -6.14 -3.23
N THR A 82 0.43 -5.44 -2.18
CA THR A 82 1.85 -5.13 -1.95
C THR A 82 2.65 -6.37 -1.52
N SER A 83 2.06 -7.29 -0.76
CA SER A 83 2.75 -8.48 -0.26
C SER A 83 3.26 -9.46 -1.33
N ILE A 84 2.61 -9.49 -2.51
CA ILE A 84 2.92 -10.44 -3.59
C ILE A 84 3.89 -9.87 -4.64
N LYS A 85 4.31 -8.60 -4.49
CA LYS A 85 5.24 -7.92 -5.39
C LYS A 85 6.54 -8.70 -5.64
N PRO A 86 7.21 -9.28 -4.63
CA PRO A 86 8.39 -10.10 -4.86
C PRO A 86 8.14 -11.29 -5.79
N SER A 87 7.01 -11.99 -5.60
CA SER A 87 6.66 -13.17 -6.38
C SER A 87 6.35 -12.82 -7.84
N CYS A 88 5.74 -11.66 -8.09
CA CYS A 88 5.50 -11.16 -9.44
C CYS A 88 6.81 -10.83 -10.17
N PHE A 89 7.76 -10.15 -9.50
CA PHE A 89 9.11 -9.92 -10.04
C PHE A 89 9.80 -11.24 -10.41
N LYS A 90 9.81 -12.20 -9.49
CA LYS A 90 10.43 -13.53 -9.70
C LYS A 90 9.82 -14.24 -10.90
N TYR A 91 8.48 -14.27 -10.99
CA TYR A 91 7.79 -14.86 -12.13
C TYR A 91 8.16 -14.21 -13.47
N LEU A 92 8.26 -12.87 -13.52
CA LEU A 92 8.66 -12.17 -14.76
C LEU A 92 10.12 -12.47 -15.13
N PHE A 93 11.02 -12.50 -14.14
CA PHE A 93 12.42 -12.87 -14.32
C PHE A 93 12.58 -14.29 -14.85
N ASP A 94 11.83 -15.25 -14.32
CA ASP A 94 11.92 -16.65 -14.73
C ASP A 94 11.27 -16.88 -16.11
N LYS A 95 10.05 -16.36 -16.32
CA LYS A 95 9.27 -16.63 -17.53
C LYS A 95 9.77 -15.88 -18.76
N PHE A 96 10.09 -14.60 -18.60
CA PHE A 96 10.42 -13.73 -19.73
C PHE A 96 11.90 -13.37 -19.83
N GLN A 97 12.68 -13.62 -18.77
CA GLN A 97 14.11 -13.34 -18.70
C GLN A 97 14.49 -11.94 -19.22
N PRO A 98 13.79 -10.86 -18.79
CA PRO A 98 14.18 -9.51 -19.16
C PRO A 98 15.56 -9.16 -18.57
N ASP A 99 16.18 -8.11 -19.08
CA ASP A 99 17.38 -7.52 -18.47
C ASP A 99 16.99 -6.71 -17.24
N THR A 100 15.88 -5.96 -17.31
CA THR A 100 15.31 -5.21 -16.18
C THR A 100 13.82 -5.34 -16.07
N CYS A 101 13.33 -5.17 -14.85
CA CYS A 101 11.92 -5.13 -14.53
C CYS A 101 11.63 -3.93 -13.63
N ILE A 102 10.57 -3.19 -13.92
CA ILE A 102 10.09 -2.06 -13.11
C ILE A 102 8.69 -2.36 -12.60
N TYR A 103 8.46 -2.12 -11.31
CA TYR A 103 7.13 -2.06 -10.73
C TYR A 103 6.64 -0.61 -10.69
N PHE A 104 5.36 -0.42 -11.01
CA PHE A 104 4.61 0.81 -10.75
C PHE A 104 3.29 0.50 -10.03
N ASP A 105 2.92 1.30 -9.03
CA ASP A 105 1.55 1.30 -8.49
C ASP A 105 0.55 1.67 -9.61
N PRO A 106 -0.69 1.11 -9.58
CA PRO A 106 -1.62 1.21 -10.70
C PRO A 106 -2.15 2.64 -10.91
N ASP A 107 -2.02 3.52 -9.93
CA ASP A 107 -2.42 4.92 -9.96
C ASP A 107 -1.27 5.87 -10.33
N ILE A 108 -0.28 5.37 -11.07
CA ILE A 108 0.79 6.15 -11.67
C ILE A 108 0.45 6.50 -13.12
N LEU A 109 0.85 7.69 -13.57
CA LEU A 109 0.86 8.08 -14.97
C LEU A 109 2.27 8.47 -15.41
N VAL A 110 2.73 7.95 -16.55
CA VAL A 110 4.04 8.27 -17.14
C VAL A 110 3.90 9.44 -18.13
N PHE A 111 4.76 10.44 -17.95
CA PHE A 111 4.81 11.69 -18.70
C PHE A 111 6.05 11.82 -19.59
N ASN A 112 7.04 10.93 -19.45
CA ASN A 112 8.25 10.97 -20.26
C ASN A 112 8.94 9.60 -20.37
N SER A 113 10.06 9.55 -21.10
CA SER A 113 10.89 8.37 -21.22
C SER A 113 11.43 7.89 -19.87
N LEU A 114 11.43 6.58 -19.66
CA LEU A 114 11.97 5.88 -18.50
C LEU A 114 13.47 5.56 -18.66
N ASN A 115 14.13 6.09 -19.70
CA ASN A 115 15.54 5.79 -20.00
C ASN A 115 16.49 6.09 -18.83
N SER A 116 16.26 7.15 -18.05
CA SER A 116 17.09 7.45 -16.87
C SER A 116 17.09 6.30 -15.86
N ILE A 117 15.95 5.61 -15.71
CA ILE A 117 15.82 4.45 -14.83
C ILE A 117 16.57 3.25 -15.40
N PHE A 118 16.40 2.95 -16.69
CA PHE A 118 17.07 1.82 -17.33
C PHE A 118 18.59 2.00 -17.35
N SER A 119 19.09 3.19 -17.67
CA SER A 119 20.53 3.51 -17.59
C SER A 119 21.07 3.36 -16.17
N GLY A 120 20.29 3.75 -15.15
CA GLY A 120 20.63 3.49 -13.75
C GLY A 120 20.80 2.00 -13.45
N LEU A 121 19.91 1.17 -13.99
CA LEU A 121 19.93 -0.29 -13.85
C LEU A 121 20.97 -1.01 -14.73
N GLU A 122 21.63 -0.31 -15.66
CA GLU A 122 22.80 -0.88 -16.33
C GLU A 122 23.96 -1.03 -15.34
N SER A 123 24.14 -0.04 -14.46
CA SER A 123 25.23 0.06 -13.49
C SER A 123 24.88 -0.43 -12.08
N HIS A 124 23.60 -0.47 -11.71
CA HIS A 124 23.13 -0.87 -10.39
C HIS A 124 22.10 -2.01 -10.48
N SER A 125 21.95 -2.76 -9.40
CA SER A 125 20.98 -3.86 -9.36
C SER A 125 19.58 -3.39 -8.96
N ILE A 126 19.50 -2.36 -8.13
CA ILE A 126 18.27 -1.87 -7.51
C ILE A 126 18.21 -0.35 -7.68
N ILE A 127 17.05 0.18 -8.07
CA ILE A 127 16.79 1.63 -8.07
C ILE A 127 15.50 1.94 -7.33
N VAL A 128 15.58 2.95 -6.45
CA VAL A 128 14.45 3.44 -5.63
C VAL A 128 14.42 4.97 -5.65
N THR A 129 13.26 5.52 -5.27
CA THR A 129 13.07 6.96 -5.08
C THR A 129 12.68 7.25 -3.61
N PRO A 130 13.29 8.23 -2.95
CA PRO A 130 12.83 8.69 -1.64
C PRO A 130 11.49 9.43 -1.77
N HIS A 131 10.73 9.55 -0.69
CA HIS A 131 9.50 10.37 -0.68
C HIS A 131 9.83 11.85 -0.95
N ILE A 132 10.85 12.35 -0.25
CA ILE A 132 11.32 13.74 -0.31
C ILE A 132 12.83 13.77 -0.54
N THR A 133 13.33 14.89 -1.06
CA THR A 133 14.75 15.05 -1.41
C THR A 133 15.37 16.33 -0.86
N THR A 134 14.54 17.23 -0.31
CA THR A 134 14.97 18.51 0.22
C THR A 134 15.07 18.45 1.74
N ILE A 135 16.24 18.84 2.25
CA ILE A 135 16.41 19.11 3.67
C ILE A 135 15.89 20.51 4.01
N GLU A 136 15.09 20.61 5.06
CA GLU A 136 14.61 21.87 5.63
C GLU A 136 14.90 21.88 7.14
N GLU A 137 15.33 23.02 7.68
CA GLU A 137 15.46 23.18 9.14
C GLU A 137 14.08 23.27 9.82
N ASN A 138 13.12 23.91 9.14
CA ASN A 138 11.73 24.02 9.58
C ASN A 138 10.86 23.35 8.52
N TYR A 139 10.52 22.07 8.75
CA TYR A 139 9.78 21.26 7.78
C TYR A 139 8.42 21.89 7.42
N THR A 140 8.18 22.09 6.12
CA THR A 140 6.94 22.73 5.61
C THR A 140 6.00 21.79 4.84
N GLY A 141 6.33 20.50 4.77
CA GLY A 141 5.54 19.53 4.01
C GLY A 141 4.19 19.17 4.63
N ASP A 142 3.20 18.90 3.78
CA ASP A 142 1.83 18.57 4.17
C ASP A 142 1.72 17.22 4.91
N LEU A 143 2.60 16.25 4.59
CA LEU A 143 2.72 14.99 5.32
C LEU A 143 3.74 15.18 6.46
N PRO A 144 3.33 15.15 7.75
CA PRO A 144 4.28 15.38 8.84
C PRO A 144 5.44 14.38 8.82
N GLU A 145 6.61 14.77 9.33
CA GLU A 145 7.79 13.89 9.41
C GLU A 145 7.52 12.58 10.16
N SER A 146 6.65 12.61 11.17
CA SER A 146 6.20 11.38 11.86
C SER A 146 5.40 10.42 10.97
N GLY A 147 4.77 10.95 9.91
CA GLY A 147 4.17 10.19 8.82
C GLY A 147 5.24 9.57 7.93
N LEU A 148 6.21 10.37 7.47
CA LEU A 148 7.36 9.88 6.67
C LEU A 148 8.14 8.77 7.39
N MET A 149 8.47 8.97 8.67
CA MET A 149 9.14 7.95 9.50
C MET A 149 8.31 6.66 9.64
N TYR A 150 6.98 6.76 9.61
CA TYR A 150 6.10 5.61 9.69
C TYR A 150 6.01 4.87 8.34
N THR A 151 5.86 5.59 7.23
CA THR A 151 5.71 5.00 5.89
C THR A 151 7.02 4.49 5.31
N GLY A 152 8.17 4.99 5.78
CA GLY A 152 9.50 4.64 5.29
C GLY A 152 10.11 5.72 4.40
N MET A 153 11.42 5.65 4.19
CA MET A 153 12.19 6.66 3.47
C MET A 153 11.91 6.62 1.97
N PHE A 154 11.81 5.41 1.40
CA PHE A 154 11.55 5.19 -0.02
C PHE A 154 10.08 4.97 -0.29
N ASN A 155 9.58 5.50 -1.41
CA ASN A 155 8.23 5.20 -1.87
C ASN A 155 8.25 4.03 -2.87
N LEU A 156 7.51 2.97 -2.57
CA LEU A 156 7.49 1.70 -3.30
C LEU A 156 6.30 1.57 -4.25
N GLY A 157 5.65 2.69 -4.55
CA GLY A 157 4.90 2.83 -5.80
C GLY A 157 5.80 2.76 -7.03
N PHE A 158 7.12 2.85 -6.85
CA PHE A 158 8.11 2.55 -7.88
C PHE A 158 9.24 1.68 -7.31
N LEU A 159 9.66 0.67 -8.08
CA LEU A 159 10.86 -0.12 -7.83
C LEU A 159 11.42 -0.63 -9.14
N GLY A 160 12.68 -0.32 -9.46
CA GLY A 160 13.36 -0.91 -10.61
C GLY A 160 14.40 -1.94 -10.16
N LEU A 161 14.45 -3.08 -10.84
CA LEU A 161 15.39 -4.17 -10.58
C LEU A 161 16.04 -4.66 -11.87
N LYS A 162 17.35 -4.89 -11.81
CA LYS A 162 18.11 -5.64 -12.81
C LYS A 162 17.95 -7.13 -12.56
N ARG A 163 17.80 -7.95 -13.59
CA ARG A 163 17.75 -9.41 -13.44
C ARG A 163 19.15 -9.97 -13.17
N ASN A 164 19.49 -10.14 -11.90
CA ASN A 164 20.74 -10.75 -11.45
C ASN A 164 20.59 -11.38 -10.05
N ASP A 165 21.68 -11.98 -9.56
CA ASP A 165 21.70 -12.66 -8.27
C ASP A 165 21.46 -11.72 -7.09
N VAL A 166 21.87 -10.44 -7.20
CA VAL A 166 21.65 -9.43 -6.16
C VAL A 166 20.15 -9.16 -5.99
N SER A 167 19.45 -8.86 -7.08
CA SER A 167 18.00 -8.66 -7.07
C SER A 167 17.27 -9.91 -6.61
N MET A 168 17.69 -11.10 -7.03
CA MET A 168 17.09 -12.35 -6.55
C MET A 168 17.29 -12.57 -5.05
N LYS A 169 18.46 -12.22 -4.50
CA LYS A 169 18.72 -12.27 -3.06
C LYS A 169 17.81 -11.30 -2.29
N MET A 170 17.65 -10.07 -2.79
CA MET A 170 16.73 -9.09 -2.21
C MET A 170 15.28 -9.58 -2.25
N LEU A 171 14.83 -10.09 -3.39
CA LEU A 171 13.47 -10.60 -3.59
C LEU A 171 13.15 -11.76 -2.65
N ASN A 172 14.06 -12.74 -2.52
CA ASN A 172 13.87 -13.86 -1.59
C ASN A 172 13.84 -13.42 -0.13
N TRP A 173 14.71 -12.46 0.24
CA TRP A 173 14.69 -11.88 1.59
C TRP A 173 13.36 -11.19 1.85
N TRP A 174 12.91 -10.32 0.93
CA TRP A 174 11.72 -9.50 1.05
C TRP A 174 10.43 -10.34 1.05
N GLU A 175 10.28 -11.27 0.11
CA GLU A 175 9.16 -12.23 0.03
C GLU A 175 8.91 -12.90 1.39
N LYS A 176 9.98 -13.35 2.04
CA LYS A 176 9.83 -14.05 3.33
C LYS A 176 9.30 -13.17 4.46
N ARG A 177 9.54 -11.85 4.40
CA ARG A 177 8.99 -10.89 5.37
C ARG A 177 7.56 -10.54 4.99
N LEU A 178 7.26 -10.37 3.71
CA LEU A 178 5.91 -10.01 3.28
C LEU A 178 4.90 -11.15 3.42
N GLU A 179 5.38 -12.40 3.51
CA GLU A 179 4.54 -13.53 3.85
C GLU A 179 3.80 -13.37 5.19
N ASP A 180 4.36 -12.65 6.18
CA ASP A 180 3.80 -12.55 7.54
C ASP A 180 3.91 -11.18 8.21
N ARG A 181 4.54 -10.18 7.58
CA ARG A 181 4.78 -8.83 8.15
C ARG A 181 4.55 -7.70 7.13
N CYS A 182 3.60 -7.86 6.21
CA CYS A 182 3.18 -6.83 5.24
C CYS A 182 1.99 -6.00 5.75
N PHE A 183 2.03 -5.56 7.01
CA PHE A 183 0.90 -4.84 7.64
C PHE A 183 1.10 -3.33 7.66
N GLN A 184 0.00 -2.58 7.67
CA GLN A 184 -0.05 -1.18 8.07
C GLN A 184 -0.28 -1.12 9.59
N ASN A 185 0.80 -1.21 10.38
CA ASN A 185 0.72 -1.23 11.83
C ASN A 185 1.83 -0.42 12.50
N LYS A 186 1.48 0.79 12.95
CA LYS A 186 2.39 1.70 13.66
C LYS A 186 2.96 1.12 14.96
N MET A 187 2.20 0.31 15.68
CA MET A 187 2.64 -0.28 16.95
C MET A 187 3.72 -1.34 16.76
N GLU A 188 3.70 -2.04 15.62
CA GLU A 188 4.69 -3.04 15.26
C GLU A 188 5.77 -2.48 14.31
N SER A 189 5.70 -1.18 14.01
CA SER A 189 6.60 -0.49 13.05
C SER A 189 6.57 -1.08 11.64
N TYR A 190 5.45 -1.69 11.24
CA TYR A 190 5.23 -2.17 9.89
C TYR A 190 4.46 -1.13 9.06
N PHE A 191 4.88 -0.99 7.80
CA PHE A 191 4.13 -0.29 6.78
C PHE A 191 4.33 -1.01 5.44
N THR A 192 3.43 -1.97 5.22
CA THR A 192 3.33 -2.80 4.01
C THR A 192 4.70 -3.38 3.58
N ASP A 193 4.92 -3.47 2.28
CA ASP A 193 6.14 -3.85 1.61
C ASP A 193 7.25 -2.79 1.74
N GLN A 194 6.85 -1.52 1.83
CA GLN A 194 7.72 -0.36 1.68
C GLN A 194 8.70 -0.15 2.82
N LYS A 195 8.27 -0.30 4.07
CA LYS A 195 9.14 -0.01 5.24
C LYS A 195 10.40 -0.88 5.28
N TRP A 196 10.33 -2.07 4.68
CA TRP A 196 11.48 -2.97 4.55
C TRP A 196 12.58 -2.38 3.67
N MET A 197 12.28 -1.45 2.77
CA MET A 197 13.27 -0.87 1.87
C MET A 197 14.20 0.13 2.58
N ASP A 198 13.87 0.55 3.81
CA ASP A 198 14.78 1.35 4.65
C ASP A 198 16.09 0.60 4.97
N PHE A 199 16.11 -0.73 4.83
CA PHE A 199 17.31 -1.55 5.02
C PHE A 199 18.23 -1.56 3.79
N LEU A 200 17.76 -1.15 2.60
CA LEU A 200 18.54 -1.27 1.36
C LEU A 200 19.90 -0.55 1.45
N PRO A 201 20.00 0.69 1.96
CA PRO A 201 21.30 1.37 2.05
C PRO A 201 22.32 0.61 2.90
N SER A 202 21.88 -0.15 3.90
CA SER A 202 22.76 -0.93 4.77
C SER A 202 23.09 -2.31 4.21
N LEU A 203 22.18 -2.90 3.43
CA LEU A 203 22.30 -4.30 2.97
C LEU A 203 22.82 -4.42 1.52
N PHE A 204 22.66 -3.39 0.70
CA PHE A 204 22.92 -3.41 -0.75
C PHE A 204 23.59 -2.11 -1.24
N SER A 205 24.36 -1.42 -0.39
CA SER A 205 24.90 -0.07 -0.68
C SER A 205 25.58 0.08 -2.05
N SER A 206 26.43 -0.86 -2.44
CA SER A 206 27.15 -0.81 -3.74
C SER A 206 26.28 -1.13 -4.95
N GLU A 207 25.10 -1.70 -4.72
CA GLU A 207 24.19 -2.21 -5.74
C GLU A 207 22.92 -1.36 -5.87
N LEU A 208 22.76 -0.39 -4.97
CA LEU A 208 21.58 0.46 -4.81
C LEU A 208 21.83 1.83 -5.41
N LEU A 209 21.00 2.20 -6.38
CA LEU A 209 20.85 3.58 -6.83
C LEU A 209 19.65 4.23 -6.12
N ILE A 210 19.92 5.22 -5.27
CA ILE A 210 18.88 6.12 -4.77
C ILE A 210 18.80 7.30 -5.75
N SER A 211 17.70 7.39 -6.49
CA SER A 211 17.52 8.50 -7.45
C SER A 211 16.93 9.72 -6.76
N PHE A 212 17.65 10.84 -6.85
CA PHE A 212 17.20 12.16 -6.38
C PHE A 212 16.60 13.02 -7.50
N ASP A 213 16.33 12.42 -8.66
CA ASP A 213 15.68 13.08 -9.79
C ASP A 213 14.25 13.50 -9.40
N LEU A 214 13.99 14.81 -9.41
CA LEU A 214 12.71 15.40 -9.02
C LEU A 214 11.57 15.05 -10.01
N GLY A 215 11.92 14.66 -11.23
CA GLY A 215 10.99 14.18 -12.25
C GLY A 215 10.44 12.79 -11.97
N LEU A 216 11.07 12.01 -11.09
CA LEU A 216 10.59 10.68 -10.69
C LEU A 216 9.71 10.77 -9.44
N ASN A 217 8.57 10.08 -9.43
CA ASN A 217 7.70 9.94 -8.25
C ASN A 217 7.21 11.28 -7.68
N PHE A 218 6.78 12.17 -8.57
CA PHE A 218 6.08 13.40 -8.19
C PHE A 218 4.72 13.03 -7.57
N ALA A 219 4.45 13.45 -6.34
CA ALA A 219 3.38 12.88 -5.54
C ALA A 219 2.94 13.80 -4.38
N PRO A 220 1.76 13.57 -3.77
CA PRO A 220 1.21 14.45 -2.74
C PRO A 220 2.14 14.82 -1.58
N TRP A 221 3.00 13.91 -1.14
CA TRP A 221 3.95 14.17 -0.04
C TRP A 221 5.12 15.08 -0.44
N ASN A 222 5.34 15.36 -1.73
CA ASN A 222 6.44 16.22 -2.22
C ASN A 222 5.99 17.42 -3.07
N PHE A 223 4.68 17.70 -3.18
CA PHE A 223 4.18 18.91 -3.85
C PHE A 223 4.73 20.21 -3.27
N TYR A 224 4.99 20.23 -1.96
CA TYR A 224 5.55 21.39 -1.28
C TYR A 224 6.99 21.71 -1.74
N GLU A 225 7.81 20.69 -2.05
CA GLU A 225 9.21 20.84 -2.47
C GLU A 225 9.39 20.86 -3.99
N ARG A 226 8.41 20.39 -4.78
CA ARG A 226 8.52 20.27 -6.24
C ARG A 226 7.57 21.21 -6.96
N GLU A 227 8.09 21.98 -7.91
CA GLU A 227 7.33 22.89 -8.78
C GLU A 227 7.34 22.37 -10.21
N VAL A 228 6.15 22.25 -10.81
CA VAL A 228 5.98 21.83 -12.19
C VAL A 228 5.95 23.05 -13.12
N ILE A 229 6.66 22.96 -14.23
CA ILE A 229 6.75 23.99 -15.26
C ILE A 229 6.44 23.35 -16.61
N MET A 230 5.48 23.91 -17.34
CA MET A 230 5.18 23.51 -18.70
C MET A 230 6.01 24.33 -19.69
N ASN A 231 6.71 23.66 -20.63
CA ASN A 231 7.45 24.29 -21.72
C ASN A 231 7.25 23.48 -23.01
N LYS A 232 6.70 24.12 -24.06
CA LYS A 232 6.45 23.50 -25.38
C LYS A 232 5.77 22.13 -25.29
N ASN A 233 4.71 22.02 -24.48
CA ASN A 233 3.92 20.81 -24.21
C ASN A 233 4.63 19.69 -23.45
N LEU A 234 5.80 19.96 -22.87
CA LEU A 234 6.47 19.05 -21.95
C LEU A 234 6.48 19.63 -20.54
N TYR A 235 6.37 18.76 -19.54
CA TYR A 235 6.48 19.14 -18.14
C TYR A 235 7.89 18.92 -17.63
N TYR A 236 8.36 19.87 -16.84
CA TYR A 236 9.62 19.83 -16.12
C TYR A 236 9.36 20.08 -14.64
N VAL A 237 10.24 19.59 -13.79
CA VAL A 237 10.22 19.76 -12.35
C VAL A 237 11.49 20.44 -11.89
N ARG A 238 11.34 21.40 -10.97
CA ARG A 238 12.45 21.97 -10.20
C ARG A 238 12.13 21.99 -8.71
N ASN A 239 13.14 22.24 -7.90
CA ASN A 239 12.96 22.43 -6.46
C ASN A 239 12.27 23.80 -6.19
N ARG A 240 11.14 23.77 -5.50
CA ARG A 240 10.35 24.96 -5.14
C ARG A 240 11.00 25.76 -3.99
N ILE A 241 11.74 25.10 -3.11
CA ILE A 241 12.32 25.66 -1.89
C ILE A 241 13.67 26.31 -2.20
N ASN A 242 14.55 25.61 -2.94
CA ASN A 242 15.93 26.03 -3.23
C ASN A 242 16.10 26.72 -4.59
N LYS A 243 15.22 27.68 -4.92
CA LYS A 243 15.16 28.34 -6.25
C LYS A 243 16.49 28.95 -6.73
N ASN A 244 17.36 29.36 -5.81
CA ASN A 244 18.63 30.01 -6.13
C ASN A 244 19.77 29.00 -6.39
N ASN A 245 19.63 27.75 -5.95
CA ASN A 245 20.66 26.71 -6.10
C ASN A 245 20.28 25.63 -7.13
N SER A 246 19.00 25.48 -7.49
CA SER A 246 18.56 24.52 -8.50
C SER A 246 18.02 25.20 -9.76
N SER A 247 18.93 25.63 -10.64
CA SER A 247 18.61 26.03 -12.02
C SER A 247 18.22 24.83 -12.90
N GLU A 248 18.42 23.61 -12.41
CA GLU A 248 18.29 22.39 -13.20
C GLU A 248 16.83 21.96 -13.29
N LEU A 249 16.29 22.06 -14.51
CA LEU A 249 14.99 21.52 -14.87
C LEU A 249 15.15 20.05 -15.21
N THR A 250 14.45 19.19 -14.47
CA THR A 250 14.37 17.75 -14.78
C THR A 250 13.06 17.46 -15.51
N PRO A 251 13.03 16.61 -16.55
CA PRO A 251 11.76 16.25 -17.18
C PRO A 251 10.84 15.52 -16.19
N LEU A 252 9.56 15.91 -16.10
CA LEU A 252 8.58 15.17 -15.31
C LEU A 252 8.39 13.79 -15.95
N THR A 253 8.83 12.74 -15.29
CA THR A 253 8.86 11.39 -15.84
C THR A 253 7.62 10.60 -15.44
N PHE A 254 7.24 10.60 -14.16
CA PHE A 254 6.00 9.98 -13.71
C PHE A 254 5.43 10.62 -12.44
N VAL A 255 4.11 10.60 -12.35
CA VAL A 255 3.34 11.14 -11.23
C VAL A 255 2.60 10.00 -10.53
N HIS A 256 2.66 9.97 -9.20
CA HIS A 256 1.93 9.01 -8.38
C HIS A 256 0.74 9.69 -7.71
N PHE A 257 -0.47 9.34 -8.13
CA PHE A 257 -1.73 9.92 -7.65
C PHE A 257 -2.20 9.26 -6.35
N SER A 258 -1.27 9.03 -5.42
CA SER A 258 -1.49 8.26 -4.20
C SER A 258 -2.55 8.86 -3.29
N GLY A 259 -3.53 8.05 -2.91
CA GLY A 259 -4.53 8.42 -1.92
C GLY A 259 -5.62 9.38 -2.41
N PHE A 260 -5.66 9.71 -3.71
CA PHE A 260 -6.80 10.43 -4.27
C PHE A 260 -8.02 9.52 -4.44
N ASN A 261 -9.21 10.10 -4.34
CA ASN A 261 -10.43 9.46 -4.80
C ASN A 261 -10.56 9.64 -6.31
N TYR A 262 -10.20 8.59 -7.06
CA TYR A 262 -10.19 8.65 -8.53
C TYR A 262 -11.59 8.87 -9.14
N SER A 263 -12.66 8.40 -8.49
CA SER A 263 -14.03 8.68 -8.93
C SER A 263 -14.41 10.16 -8.76
N SER A 264 -13.95 10.80 -7.67
CA SER A 264 -14.08 12.25 -7.50
C SER A 264 -13.23 13.01 -8.51
N LEU A 265 -12.00 12.57 -8.78
CA LEU A 265 -11.13 13.20 -9.79
C LEU A 265 -11.76 13.19 -11.18
N VAL A 266 -12.44 12.11 -11.57
CA VAL A 266 -13.24 12.04 -12.82
C VAL A 266 -14.33 13.13 -12.87
N ASN A 267 -14.80 13.64 -11.74
CA ASN A 267 -15.75 14.76 -11.71
C ASN A 267 -15.06 16.11 -11.47
N ASN A 268 -13.74 16.17 -11.58
CA ASN A 268 -12.89 17.33 -11.24
C ASN A 268 -13.00 17.75 -9.76
N GLU A 269 -13.36 16.81 -8.88
CA GLU A 269 -13.39 17.03 -7.44
C GLU A 269 -12.14 16.45 -6.80
N ILE A 270 -11.39 17.29 -6.07
CA ILE A 270 -10.18 16.86 -5.38
C ILE A 270 -10.56 16.35 -3.99
N ALA A 271 -10.37 15.06 -3.78
CA ALA A 271 -10.50 14.42 -2.47
C ALA A 271 -9.29 13.51 -2.23
N GLN A 272 -8.57 13.71 -1.13
CA GLN A 272 -7.36 12.98 -0.77
C GLN A 272 -7.51 12.40 0.64
N GLY A 273 -7.29 11.08 0.78
CA GLY A 273 -7.55 10.33 2.02
C GLY A 273 -6.33 10.03 2.92
N ASN A 274 -5.11 10.19 2.40
CA ASN A 274 -3.85 9.88 3.06
C ASN A 274 -3.19 11.08 3.76
N ILE A 275 -3.39 12.31 3.26
CA ILE A 275 -2.78 13.55 3.74
C ILE A 275 -3.89 14.56 4.02
N ALA A 276 -4.22 14.74 5.30
CA ALA A 276 -5.26 15.68 5.72
C ALA A 276 -4.81 17.12 5.46
N GLY A 277 -5.65 17.90 4.77
CA GLY A 277 -5.36 19.31 4.48
C GLY A 277 -4.30 19.54 3.40
N LEU A 278 -4.03 18.54 2.56
CA LEU A 278 -3.08 18.64 1.45
C LEU A 278 -3.27 19.93 0.65
N LYS A 279 -2.21 20.73 0.56
CA LYS A 279 -2.19 21.92 -0.29
C LYS A 279 -2.05 21.55 -1.76
N ILE A 280 -2.98 22.07 -2.59
CA ILE A 280 -2.91 21.97 -4.04
C ILE A 280 -2.40 23.29 -4.61
N TYR A 281 -1.25 23.24 -5.27
CA TYR A 281 -0.64 24.38 -5.94
C TYR A 281 -1.20 24.51 -7.37
N PRO A 282 -1.24 25.72 -7.98
CA PRO A 282 -1.74 25.89 -9.34
C PRO A 282 -1.03 25.01 -10.39
N ASP A 283 0.27 24.77 -10.23
CA ASP A 283 1.05 23.89 -11.10
C ASP A 283 0.69 22.40 -10.91
N VAL A 284 0.30 22.00 -9.70
CA VAL A 284 -0.20 20.65 -9.40
C VAL A 284 -1.61 20.44 -9.95
N GLU A 285 -2.46 21.46 -9.88
CA GLU A 285 -3.84 21.40 -10.40
C GLU A 285 -3.87 21.07 -11.90
N GLN A 286 -2.90 21.59 -12.68
CA GLN A 286 -2.74 21.25 -14.09
C GLN A 286 -2.51 19.75 -14.30
N ILE A 287 -1.63 19.14 -13.51
CA ILE A 287 -1.33 17.70 -13.56
C ILE A 287 -2.53 16.86 -13.12
N LEU A 288 -3.27 17.29 -12.09
CA LEU A 288 -4.49 16.61 -11.66
C LEU A 288 -5.59 16.67 -12.74
N ASN A 289 -5.73 17.79 -13.43
CA ASN A 289 -6.68 17.96 -14.53
C ASN A 289 -6.34 17.06 -15.72
N GLU A 290 -5.05 16.92 -16.04
CA GLU A 290 -4.59 16.00 -17.08
C GLU A 290 -4.94 14.54 -16.74
N TYR A 291 -4.65 14.10 -15.52
CA TYR A 291 -5.02 12.75 -15.09
C TYR A 291 -6.53 12.53 -15.06
N SER A 292 -7.32 13.51 -14.57
CA SER A 292 -8.79 13.48 -14.65
C SER A 292 -9.29 13.26 -16.08
N LYS A 293 -8.72 13.99 -17.05
CA LYS A 293 -9.06 13.81 -18.47
C LYS A 293 -8.76 12.39 -18.95
N VAL A 294 -7.57 11.88 -18.64
CA VAL A 294 -7.17 10.51 -19.02
C VAL A 294 -8.12 9.47 -18.41
N LEU A 295 -8.49 9.62 -17.13
CA LEU A 295 -9.43 8.72 -16.47
C LEU A 295 -10.81 8.72 -17.14
N LYS A 296 -11.34 9.91 -17.51
CA LYS A 296 -12.64 10.06 -18.22
C LYS A 296 -12.66 9.35 -19.57
N GLU A 297 -11.55 9.38 -20.29
CA GLU A 297 -11.40 8.80 -21.63
C GLU A 297 -11.02 7.30 -21.60
N SER A 298 -10.89 6.72 -20.41
CA SER A 298 -10.45 5.34 -20.21
C SER A 298 -11.60 4.39 -19.81
N SER A 299 -11.27 3.11 -19.66
CA SER A 299 -12.15 2.07 -19.09
C SER A 299 -12.27 2.16 -17.57
N PHE A 300 -11.61 3.09 -16.88
CA PHE A 300 -11.59 3.18 -15.41
C PHE A 300 -12.97 3.02 -14.74
N LEU A 301 -13.98 3.73 -15.24
CA LEU A 301 -15.32 3.73 -14.64
C LEU A 301 -16.07 2.39 -14.77
N SER A 302 -15.71 1.53 -15.73
CA SER A 302 -16.32 0.19 -15.83
C SER A 302 -15.78 -0.75 -14.77
N PHE A 303 -14.48 -0.65 -14.44
CA PHE A 303 -13.82 -1.52 -13.47
C PHE A 303 -14.03 -1.07 -12.03
N ILE A 304 -14.02 0.24 -11.73
CA ILE A 304 -14.03 0.75 -10.33
C ILE A 304 -15.24 0.29 -9.49
N LYS A 305 -16.32 -0.13 -10.15
CA LYS A 305 -17.54 -0.65 -9.51
C LYS A 305 -17.45 -2.13 -9.10
N LEU A 306 -16.46 -2.86 -9.61
CA LEU A 306 -16.28 -4.27 -9.29
C LEU A 306 -15.93 -4.44 -7.81
N THR A 307 -16.41 -5.52 -7.21
CA THR A 307 -16.23 -5.78 -5.79
C THR A 307 -15.07 -6.73 -5.56
N TYR A 308 -14.12 -6.33 -4.72
CA TYR A 308 -12.99 -7.18 -4.30
C TYR A 308 -13.45 -8.49 -3.67
N THR A 309 -12.99 -9.63 -4.18
CA THR A 309 -13.50 -10.96 -3.78
C THR A 309 -13.16 -11.29 -2.34
N TYR A 310 -11.90 -11.07 -1.93
CA TYR A 310 -11.42 -11.34 -0.57
C TYR A 310 -11.92 -10.32 0.47
N GLY A 311 -12.88 -9.47 0.10
CA GLY A 311 -13.62 -8.60 1.02
C GLY A 311 -14.81 -9.29 1.69
N LYS A 312 -15.14 -10.54 1.33
CA LYS A 312 -16.33 -11.26 1.80
C LYS A 312 -16.04 -12.72 2.16
N PHE A 313 -16.81 -13.27 3.10
CA PHE A 313 -16.89 -14.72 3.33
C PHE A 313 -17.70 -15.40 2.21
N SER A 314 -17.67 -16.73 2.15
CA SER A 314 -18.37 -17.53 1.13
C SER A 314 -19.90 -17.39 1.14
N ASP A 315 -20.48 -16.86 2.23
CA ASP A 315 -21.91 -16.52 2.34
C ASP A 315 -22.22 -15.05 1.98
N GLY A 316 -21.22 -14.29 1.50
CA GLY A 316 -21.35 -12.90 1.09
C GLY A 316 -21.20 -11.87 2.21
N LYS A 317 -21.09 -12.28 3.49
CA LYS A 317 -20.88 -11.33 4.59
C LYS A 317 -19.52 -10.63 4.48
N PRO A 318 -19.41 -9.34 4.80
CA PRO A 318 -18.16 -8.61 4.69
C PRO A 318 -17.12 -9.05 5.73
N VAL A 319 -15.86 -9.12 5.32
CA VAL A 319 -14.70 -9.38 6.19
C VAL A 319 -14.17 -8.05 6.73
N SER A 320 -14.31 -7.81 8.04
CA SER A 320 -13.80 -6.60 8.71
C SER A 320 -12.31 -6.69 9.04
N LYS A 321 -11.63 -5.55 9.20
CA LYS A 321 -10.24 -5.47 9.69
C LYS A 321 -10.07 -6.16 11.04
N THR A 322 -11.08 -6.09 11.90
CA THR A 322 -11.09 -6.80 13.19
C THR A 322 -10.99 -8.31 12.99
N TYR A 323 -11.77 -8.88 12.07
CA TYR A 323 -11.71 -10.32 11.80
C TYR A 323 -10.36 -10.74 11.24
N ARG A 324 -9.77 -9.93 10.35
CA ARG A 324 -8.42 -10.20 9.80
C ARG A 324 -7.36 -10.31 10.90
N LYS A 325 -7.40 -9.41 11.89
CA LYS A 325 -6.48 -9.41 13.05
C LYS A 325 -6.70 -10.59 13.99
N LEU A 326 -7.95 -10.91 14.31
CA LEU A 326 -8.26 -12.09 15.12
C LEU A 326 -7.82 -13.39 14.42
N PHE A 327 -8.03 -13.47 13.10
CA PHE A 327 -7.52 -14.58 12.30
C PHE A 327 -6.00 -14.67 12.33
N ARG A 328 -5.29 -13.55 12.09
CA ARG A 328 -3.83 -13.47 12.17
C ARG A 328 -3.32 -14.12 13.46
N ARG A 329 -3.95 -13.78 14.59
CA ARG A 329 -3.55 -14.31 15.89
C ARG A 329 -3.67 -15.84 15.96
N LEU A 330 -4.83 -16.39 15.61
CA LEU A 330 -5.08 -17.84 15.63
C LEU A 330 -4.19 -18.59 14.63
N PHE A 331 -3.94 -17.98 13.47
CA PHE A 331 -3.07 -18.53 12.43
C PHE A 331 -1.62 -18.62 12.89
N GLU A 332 -1.07 -17.56 13.48
CA GLU A 332 0.30 -17.54 13.99
C GLU A 332 0.52 -18.53 15.14
N ASP A 333 -0.51 -18.81 15.94
CA ASP A 333 -0.48 -19.86 16.97
C ASP A 333 -0.77 -21.28 16.44
N GLY A 334 -0.95 -21.43 15.12
CA GLY A 334 -1.20 -22.71 14.46
C GLY A 334 -2.57 -23.34 14.75
N GLN A 335 -3.52 -22.56 15.29
CA GLN A 335 -4.85 -23.03 15.69
C GLN A 335 -5.82 -23.18 14.53
N ILE A 336 -5.57 -22.48 13.42
CA ILE A 336 -6.40 -22.53 12.21
C ILE A 336 -5.52 -22.77 11.00
N LYS A 337 -5.88 -23.79 10.22
CA LYS A 337 -5.21 -24.15 8.95
C LYS A 337 -6.15 -24.18 7.75
N SER A 338 -7.46 -24.28 8.00
CA SER A 338 -8.49 -24.30 6.96
C SER A 338 -8.66 -22.94 6.27
N ASN A 339 -9.28 -22.93 5.09
CA ASN A 339 -9.66 -21.71 4.39
C ASN A 339 -10.50 -20.76 5.29
N PRO A 340 -9.99 -19.56 5.61
CA PRO A 340 -10.66 -18.64 6.54
C PRO A 340 -11.90 -17.94 5.93
N PHE A 341 -12.09 -18.00 4.60
CA PHE A 341 -13.24 -17.42 3.93
C PHE A 341 -14.49 -18.31 4.00
N ASP A 342 -14.35 -19.60 4.36
CA ASP A 342 -15.50 -20.51 4.40
C ASP A 342 -16.40 -20.22 5.60
N ALA A 343 -17.66 -19.86 5.33
CA ALA A 343 -18.69 -19.66 6.35
C ALA A 343 -19.02 -20.94 7.15
N LYS A 344 -18.67 -22.13 6.64
CA LYS A 344 -18.76 -23.39 7.38
C LYS A 344 -17.45 -23.75 8.12
N GLY A 345 -16.39 -23.00 7.89
CA GLY A 345 -15.06 -23.24 8.45
C GLY A 345 -14.94 -22.87 9.93
N GLN A 346 -13.89 -23.39 10.57
CA GLN A 346 -13.61 -23.23 12.00
C GLN A 346 -13.58 -21.76 12.43
N PHE A 347 -12.92 -20.89 11.65
CA PHE A 347 -12.77 -19.48 12.00
C PHE A 347 -14.12 -18.75 12.06
N TYR A 348 -14.95 -18.91 11.03
CA TYR A 348 -16.26 -18.27 10.96
C TYR A 348 -17.16 -18.74 12.11
N GLN A 349 -17.16 -20.04 12.42
CA GLN A 349 -17.94 -20.58 13.53
C GLN A 349 -17.46 -20.04 14.89
N ALA A 350 -16.15 -19.83 15.07
CA ALA A 350 -15.61 -19.18 16.26
C ALA A 350 -16.08 -17.72 16.40
N LEU A 351 -16.04 -16.93 15.31
CA LEU A 351 -16.59 -15.55 15.30
C LEU A 351 -18.08 -15.52 15.67
N LYS A 352 -18.85 -16.49 15.16
CA LYS A 352 -20.29 -16.62 15.43
C LYS A 352 -20.55 -17.01 16.88
N ALA A 353 -19.86 -18.02 17.41
CA ALA A 353 -19.99 -18.47 18.80
C ALA A 353 -19.63 -17.37 19.81
N GLY A 354 -18.61 -16.56 19.49
CA GLY A 354 -18.19 -15.40 20.30
C GLY A 354 -19.07 -14.16 20.18
N ASN A 355 -20.14 -14.19 19.38
CA ASN A 355 -20.97 -13.02 19.05
C ASN A 355 -20.18 -11.83 18.47
N VAL A 356 -19.04 -12.10 17.82
CA VAL A 356 -18.19 -11.09 17.16
C VAL A 356 -18.61 -10.88 15.71
N LEU A 357 -19.20 -11.90 15.07
CA LEU A 357 -19.67 -11.82 13.68
C LEU A 357 -20.87 -10.87 13.56
N ASN A 358 -20.65 -9.70 12.96
CA ASN A 358 -21.64 -8.65 12.77
C ASN A 358 -21.39 -7.85 11.48
N GLU A 359 -22.43 -7.65 10.66
CA GLU A 359 -22.33 -6.90 9.39
C GLU A 359 -21.95 -5.42 9.59
N LYS A 360 -22.28 -4.84 10.74
CA LYS A 360 -21.92 -3.45 11.07
C LYS A 360 -20.42 -3.26 11.34
N MET A 361 -19.65 -4.34 11.54
CA MET A 361 -18.22 -4.23 11.85
C MET A 361 -17.41 -3.69 10.68
N SER A 362 -17.72 -4.08 9.44
CA SER A 362 -17.06 -3.52 8.25
C SER A 362 -17.35 -2.02 8.09
N GLY A 363 -18.54 -1.57 8.52
CA GLY A 363 -18.87 -0.14 8.60
C GLY A 363 -18.09 0.60 9.69
N ALA A 364 -17.72 -0.07 10.78
CA ALA A 364 -16.90 0.50 11.84
C ALA A 364 -15.45 0.74 11.39
N ASP A 365 -14.92 -0.11 10.51
CA ASP A 365 -13.56 0.04 9.95
C ASP A 365 -13.37 1.35 9.16
N LYS A 366 -14.46 1.97 8.70
CA LYS A 366 -14.44 3.27 8.00
C LYS A 366 -14.39 4.48 8.95
N LYS A 367 -14.53 4.27 10.26
CA LYS A 367 -14.54 5.34 11.26
C LYS A 367 -13.17 5.47 11.91
N SER A 368 -12.69 6.70 12.04
CA SER A 368 -11.53 7.05 12.86
C SER A 368 -11.99 7.69 14.17
N VAL A 369 -11.10 7.75 15.18
CA VAL A 369 -11.38 8.50 16.43
C VAL A 369 -11.74 9.96 16.13
N ASN A 370 -11.11 10.57 15.12
CA ASN A 370 -11.36 11.96 14.74
C ASN A 370 -12.77 12.17 14.17
N ASN A 371 -13.37 11.14 13.56
CA ASN A 371 -14.68 11.21 12.91
C ASN A 371 -15.78 10.50 13.71
N PHE A 372 -15.51 10.17 14.97
CA PHE A 372 -16.45 9.45 15.82
C PHE A 372 -17.34 10.44 16.60
N GLU A 373 -18.66 10.29 16.47
CA GLU A 373 -19.62 11.20 17.09
C GLU A 373 -19.58 11.11 18.63
N GLY A 374 -19.56 12.27 19.30
CA GLY A 374 -19.56 12.34 20.76
C GLY A 374 -18.25 11.89 21.43
N VAL A 375 -17.14 11.80 20.69
CA VAL A 375 -15.82 11.42 21.24
C VAL A 375 -15.45 12.23 22.47
N ASN A 376 -15.64 13.55 22.45
CA ASN A 376 -15.29 14.40 23.59
C ASN A 376 -16.04 14.00 24.87
N ARG A 377 -17.33 13.64 24.76
CA ARG A 377 -18.12 13.15 25.90
C ARG A 377 -17.60 11.79 26.38
N LYS A 378 -17.27 10.88 25.46
CA LYS A 378 -16.72 9.56 25.81
C LYS A 378 -15.34 9.67 26.48
N LEU A 379 -14.46 10.50 25.95
CA LEU A 379 -13.15 10.80 26.54
C LEU A 379 -13.30 11.41 27.93
N THR A 380 -14.28 12.30 28.13
CA THR A 380 -14.56 12.86 29.46
C THR A 380 -14.95 11.77 30.47
N VAL A 381 -15.74 10.77 30.06
CA VAL A 381 -16.08 9.64 30.93
C VAL A 381 -14.85 8.79 31.25
N ILE A 382 -14.03 8.47 30.26
CA ILE A 382 -12.77 7.72 30.45
C ILE A 382 -11.83 8.48 31.40
N ASN A 383 -11.69 9.80 31.22
CA ASN A 383 -10.87 10.65 32.08
C ASN A 383 -11.36 10.63 33.53
N LYS A 384 -12.69 10.65 33.76
CA LYS A 384 -13.24 10.49 35.12
C LYS A 384 -12.90 9.12 35.71
N ILE A 385 -13.06 8.04 34.95
CA ILE A 385 -12.71 6.68 35.40
C ILE A 385 -11.23 6.62 35.80
N PHE A 386 -10.33 7.13 34.95
CA PHE A 386 -8.90 7.15 35.23
C PHE A 386 -8.52 8.07 36.38
N TYR A 387 -9.20 9.20 36.55
CA TYR A 387 -9.00 10.08 37.70
C TYR A 387 -9.33 9.36 39.02
N TYR A 388 -10.46 8.67 39.09
CA TYR A 388 -10.82 7.91 40.29
C TYR A 388 -9.92 6.69 40.49
N ALA A 389 -9.56 5.97 39.42
CA ALA A 389 -8.59 4.87 39.50
C ALA A 389 -7.24 5.36 40.05
N PHE A 390 -6.77 6.52 39.61
CA PHE A 390 -5.56 7.15 40.15
C PHE A 390 -5.68 7.47 41.64
N LYS A 391 -6.83 8.01 42.08
CA LYS A 391 -7.07 8.31 43.51
C LYS A 391 -7.06 7.06 44.39
N VAL A 392 -7.51 5.92 43.87
CA VAL A 392 -7.57 4.64 44.62
C VAL A 392 -6.22 3.91 44.60
N LEU A 393 -5.58 3.82 43.43
CA LEU A 393 -4.38 3.02 43.23
C LEU A 393 -3.09 3.74 43.69
N GLY A 394 -3.11 5.07 43.71
CA GLY A 394 -1.90 5.89 43.82
C GLY A 394 -1.11 5.92 42.49
N ALA A 395 -0.11 6.80 42.42
CA ALA A 395 0.57 7.12 41.18
C ALA A 395 1.29 5.93 40.54
N GLU A 396 2.10 5.20 41.32
CA GLU A 396 2.91 4.09 40.81
C GLU A 396 2.04 3.00 40.14
N ARG A 397 1.06 2.47 40.88
CA ARG A 397 0.16 1.41 40.39
C ARG A 397 -0.71 1.87 39.23
N PHE A 398 -1.14 3.14 39.24
CA PHE A 398 -1.91 3.69 38.13
C PHE A 398 -1.09 3.73 36.83
N PHE A 399 0.16 4.23 36.87
CA PHE A 399 0.97 4.27 35.65
C PHE A 399 1.43 2.88 35.20
N MET A 400 1.54 1.90 36.11
CA MET A 400 1.68 0.48 35.74
C MET A 400 0.43 -0.06 35.03
N LEU A 401 -0.77 0.28 35.50
CA LEU A 401 -2.01 -0.06 34.80
C LEU A 401 -2.06 0.56 33.40
N VAL A 402 -1.66 1.84 33.24
CA VAL A 402 -1.61 2.49 31.92
C VAL A 402 -0.65 1.75 30.98
N ARG A 403 0.51 1.31 31.47
CA ARG A 403 1.45 0.48 30.69
C ARG A 403 0.82 -0.85 30.27
N LEU A 404 0.10 -1.52 31.17
CA LEU A 404 -0.61 -2.76 30.88
C LEU A 404 -1.70 -2.57 29.82
N LEU A 405 -2.46 -1.47 29.89
CA LEU A 405 -3.53 -1.16 28.93
C LEU A 405 -3.01 -0.97 27.50
N ARG A 406 -1.74 -0.58 27.32
CA ARG A 406 -1.12 -0.49 25.99
C ARG A 406 -1.16 -1.83 25.24
N ILE A 407 -0.95 -2.94 25.96
CA ILE A 407 -0.94 -4.27 25.37
C ILE A 407 -2.34 -4.64 24.84
N TYR A 408 -3.38 -4.25 25.58
CA TYR A 408 -4.79 -4.43 25.18
C TYR A 408 -5.27 -3.43 24.12
N SER A 409 -4.40 -2.57 23.58
CA SER A 409 -4.75 -1.78 22.38
C SER A 409 -4.67 -2.61 21.09
N LYS A 410 -3.99 -3.77 21.13
CA LYS A 410 -3.89 -4.71 20.00
C LYS A 410 -5.15 -5.56 19.90
N VAL A 411 -5.81 -5.54 18.74
CA VAL A 411 -7.04 -6.32 18.48
C VAL A 411 -6.77 -7.82 18.63
N GLU A 412 -5.58 -8.26 18.22
CA GLU A 412 -5.08 -9.63 18.32
C GLU A 412 -5.11 -10.17 19.75
N ASN A 413 -4.94 -9.31 20.76
CA ASN A 413 -4.98 -9.70 22.17
C ASN A 413 -6.41 -9.91 22.69
N HIS A 414 -7.43 -9.64 21.88
CA HIS A 414 -8.85 -9.91 22.19
C HIS A 414 -9.38 -11.20 21.56
N VAL A 415 -8.50 -12.08 21.08
CA VAL A 415 -8.88 -13.39 20.50
C VAL A 415 -9.62 -14.29 21.49
N TYR A 416 -9.49 -14.06 22.79
CA TYR A 416 -10.27 -14.76 23.84
C TYR A 416 -11.79 -14.59 23.69
N LEU A 417 -12.25 -13.56 22.96
CA LEU A 417 -13.66 -13.36 22.67
C LEU A 417 -14.23 -14.45 21.73
N ILE A 418 -13.37 -15.15 20.99
CA ILE A 418 -13.77 -16.19 20.02
C ILE A 418 -13.12 -17.55 20.29
N ASP A 419 -12.12 -17.61 21.18
CA ASP A 419 -11.50 -18.86 21.65
C ASP A 419 -11.15 -18.74 23.15
N GLY A 420 -11.92 -19.42 24.00
CA GLY A 420 -11.74 -19.37 25.46
C GLY A 420 -10.38 -19.88 25.96
N ASN A 421 -9.62 -20.61 25.14
CA ASN A 421 -8.26 -21.04 25.48
C ASN A 421 -7.29 -19.86 25.64
N TYR A 422 -7.68 -18.66 25.22
CA TYR A 422 -6.91 -17.42 25.31
C TYR A 422 -7.24 -16.54 26.52
N LEU A 423 -8.10 -17.01 27.43
CA LEU A 423 -8.35 -16.32 28.70
C LEU A 423 -7.13 -16.33 29.63
N ASP A 424 -6.19 -17.25 29.42
CA ASP A 424 -4.91 -17.27 30.13
C ASP A 424 -4.02 -16.10 29.69
N GLY A 425 -3.57 -15.30 30.67
CA GLY A 425 -2.69 -14.16 30.47
C GLY A 425 -1.35 -14.50 29.82
N SER A 426 -0.90 -15.77 29.88
CA SER A 426 0.31 -16.23 29.20
C SER A 426 0.28 -16.09 27.67
N LYS A 427 -0.91 -15.92 27.10
CA LYS A 427 -1.12 -15.80 25.65
C LYS A 427 -1.20 -14.37 25.14
N ILE A 428 -1.14 -13.37 26.01
CA ILE A 428 -1.12 -11.96 25.63
C ILE A 428 0.27 -11.61 25.08
N ARG A 429 0.33 -10.94 23.92
CA ARG A 429 1.59 -10.53 23.27
C ARG A 429 1.83 -9.03 23.37
N ASP A 430 3.06 -8.65 23.67
CA ASP A 430 3.53 -7.25 23.66
C ASP A 430 3.47 -6.62 22.27
#